data_AF-A0A841R9M3-F1
#
_entry.id   AF-A0A841R9M3-F1
#
_cell.length_a   1.000
_cell.length_b   1.000
_cell.length_c   1.000
_cell.angle_alpha   90.00
_cell.angle_beta   90.00
_cell.angle_gamma   90.00
#
_symmetry.space_group_name_H-M   'P 1'
#
loop_
_entity.id
_entity.type
_entity.pdbx_description
1 polymer ?
#
loop_
_entity_poly.entity_id
_entity_poly.type
_entity_poly.pdbx_seq_one_letter_code
_entity_poly.pdbx_strand_id
1 'polypeptide(L)'
;MYSISEAAGKLGIGEKFLKEHINVFYRDFSSNVERIRGIMAQSDFDKIYFEFHRLKSTFRMISAAEAEDICRECCDLSREKVSSEYPEAFEKVVLLFENLHRQINGEA
;
A
#
# COMPACT_ATOMS: atom_id res chain seq x y z
N MET A 1 7.98 8.25 -12.25
CA MET A 1 6.80 7.40 -12.39
C MET A 1 7.24 6.13 -13.11
N TYR A 2 7.34 5.00 -12.41
CA TYR A 2 7.78 3.73 -13.02
C TYR A 2 6.60 3.08 -13.72
N SER A 3 6.78 2.72 -14.99
CA SER A 3 5.78 1.97 -15.74
C SER A 3 5.68 0.53 -15.23
N ILE A 4 4.51 -0.09 -15.34
CA ILE A 4 4.29 -1.52 -15.01
C ILE A 4 5.26 -2.41 -15.77
N SER A 5 5.65 -1.99 -16.99
CA SER A 5 6.66 -2.67 -17.81
C SER A 5 8.02 -2.71 -17.13
N GLU A 6 8.48 -1.58 -16.55
CA GLU A 6 9.73 -1.53 -15.80
C GLU A 6 9.66 -2.36 -14.51
N ALA A 7 8.53 -2.32 -13.80
CA ALA A 7 8.32 -3.14 -12.61
C ALA A 7 8.32 -4.64 -12.95
N ALA A 8 7.61 -5.05 -14.00
CA ALA A 8 7.58 -6.43 -14.49
C ALA A 8 8.97 -6.90 -14.93
N GLY A 9 9.72 -6.04 -15.64
CA GLY A 9 11.09 -6.30 -16.06
C GLY A 9 12.06 -6.50 -14.88
N LYS A 10 11.98 -5.64 -13.83
CA LYS A 10 12.78 -5.79 -12.60
C LYS A 10 12.50 -7.08 -11.85
N LEU A 11 11.26 -7.55 -11.88
CA LEU A 11 10.81 -8.76 -11.19
C LEU A 11 11.00 -10.04 -12.01
N GLY A 12 11.34 -9.92 -13.29
CA GLY A 12 11.45 -11.08 -14.19
C GLY A 12 10.11 -11.78 -14.43
N ILE A 13 8.99 -11.06 -14.30
CA ILE A 13 7.63 -11.59 -14.49
C ILE A 13 6.94 -10.91 -15.67
N GLY A 14 5.90 -11.54 -16.21
CA GLY A 14 5.11 -10.94 -17.28
C GLY A 14 4.24 -9.77 -16.77
N GLU A 15 4.12 -8.71 -17.57
CA GLU A 15 3.27 -7.56 -17.23
C GLU A 15 1.84 -7.96 -16.88
N LYS A 16 1.23 -8.86 -17.66
CA LYS A 16 -0.12 -9.38 -17.40
C LYS A 16 -0.25 -10.00 -16.01
N PHE A 17 0.75 -10.79 -15.61
CA PHE A 17 0.78 -11.45 -14.30
C PHE A 17 0.91 -10.43 -13.17
N LEU A 18 1.77 -9.41 -13.35
CA LEU A 18 1.91 -8.32 -12.40
C LEU A 18 0.61 -7.50 -12.27
N LYS A 19 -0.05 -7.18 -13.38
CA LYS A 19 -1.36 -6.50 -13.37
C LYS A 19 -2.43 -7.29 -12.64
N GLU A 20 -2.53 -8.59 -12.90
CA GLU A 20 -3.48 -9.48 -12.22
C GLU A 20 -3.22 -9.51 -10.70
N HIS A 21 -1.95 -9.61 -10.29
CA HIS A 21 -1.58 -9.54 -8.87
C HIS A 21 -2.00 -8.22 -8.24
N ILE A 22 -1.70 -7.09 -8.89
CA ILE A 22 -2.06 -5.77 -8.36
C ILE A 22 -3.58 -5.64 -8.23
N ASN A 23 -4.36 -6.15 -9.18
CA ASN A 23 -5.82 -6.13 -9.11
C ASN A 23 -6.38 -6.98 -7.97
N VAL A 24 -5.78 -8.15 -7.68
CA VAL A 24 -6.15 -8.97 -6.52
C VAL A 24 -5.82 -8.24 -5.22
N PHE A 25 -4.64 -7.66 -5.11
CA PHE A 25 -4.23 -6.89 -3.93
C PHE A 25 -5.09 -5.65 -3.71
N TYR A 26 -5.43 -4.93 -4.77
CA TYR A 26 -6.28 -3.75 -4.69
C TYR A 26 -7.68 -4.12 -4.17
N ARG A 27 -8.26 -5.24 -4.64
CA ARG A 27 -9.55 -5.72 -4.15
C ARG A 27 -9.49 -6.10 -2.67
N ASP A 28 -8.45 -6.83 -2.24
CA ASP A 28 -8.24 -7.16 -0.84
C ASP A 28 -8.08 -5.89 0.01
N PHE A 29 -7.23 -4.96 -0.43
CA PHE A 29 -7.02 -3.70 0.27
C PHE A 29 -8.30 -2.87 0.38
N SER A 30 -8.98 -2.61 -0.73
CA SER A 30 -10.21 -1.83 -0.79
C SER A 30 -11.28 -2.39 0.16
N SER A 31 -11.43 -3.71 0.23
CA SER A 31 -12.36 -4.35 1.17
C SER A 31 -11.93 -4.25 2.65
N ASN A 32 -10.66 -3.98 2.92
CA ASN A 32 -10.08 -3.87 4.25
C ASN A 32 -9.83 -2.42 4.72
N VAL A 33 -10.00 -1.40 3.86
CA VAL A 33 -9.74 0.01 4.20
C VAL A 33 -10.47 0.44 5.49
N GLU A 34 -11.78 0.16 5.58
CA GLU A 34 -12.58 0.51 6.76
C GLU A 34 -12.13 -0.23 8.02
N ARG A 35 -11.66 -1.47 7.89
CA ARG A 35 -11.10 -2.23 9.02
C ARG A 35 -9.82 -1.59 9.53
N ILE A 36 -8.94 -1.15 8.63
CA ILE A 36 -7.69 -0.47 9.00
C ILE A 36 -7.99 0.89 9.65
N ARG A 37 -8.96 1.64 9.10
CA ARG A 37 -9.47 2.88 9.74
C ARG A 37 -9.97 2.64 11.16
N GLY A 38 -10.75 1.57 11.37
CA GLY A 38 -11.22 1.18 12.70
C GLY A 38 -10.10 0.81 13.68
N ILE A 39 -9.05 0.12 13.20
CA ILE A 39 -7.86 -0.20 14.00
C ILE A 39 -7.11 1.08 14.41
N MET A 40 -6.93 2.03 13.49
CA MET A 40 -6.29 3.31 13.78
C MET A 40 -7.10 4.13 14.81
N ALA A 41 -8.42 4.16 14.69
CA ALA A 41 -9.30 4.83 15.64
C ALA A 41 -9.20 4.27 17.07
N GLN A 42 -8.86 2.98 17.20
CA GLN A 42 -8.63 2.32 18.49
C GLN A 42 -7.22 2.55 19.04
N SER A 43 -6.32 3.21 18.28
CA SER A 43 -4.91 3.39 18.64
C SER A 43 -4.19 2.08 19.00
N ASP A 44 -4.58 0.97 18.35
CA ASP A 44 -3.95 -0.33 18.53
C ASP A 44 -2.66 -0.40 17.68
N PHE A 45 -1.58 0.18 18.20
CA PHE A 45 -0.31 0.35 17.50
C PHE A 45 0.28 -0.97 16.96
N ASP A 46 0.06 -2.09 17.64
CA ASP A 46 0.55 -3.40 17.19
C ASP A 46 -0.19 -3.87 15.92
N LYS A 47 -1.51 -3.68 15.89
CA LYS A 47 -2.31 -3.98 14.68
C LYS A 47 -2.02 -2.98 13.56
N ILE A 48 -1.85 -1.70 13.87
CA ILE A 48 -1.48 -0.67 12.89
C ILE A 48 -0.14 -1.05 12.25
N TYR A 49 0.88 -1.38 13.06
CA TYR A 49 2.17 -1.85 12.57
C TYR A 49 2.03 -3.06 11.66
N PHE A 50 1.24 -4.06 12.06
CA PHE A 50 1.06 -5.27 11.28
C PHE A 50 0.44 -4.99 9.89
N GLU A 51 -0.57 -4.12 9.83
CA GLU A 51 -1.20 -3.74 8.56
C GLU A 51 -0.24 -2.98 7.65
N PHE A 52 0.47 -1.96 8.16
CA PHE A 52 1.45 -1.24 7.35
C PHE A 52 2.63 -2.10 6.95
N HIS A 53 3.05 -3.06 7.78
CA HIS A 53 4.10 -4.00 7.43
C HIS A 53 3.68 -4.93 6.27
N ARG A 54 2.42 -5.38 6.29
CA ARG A 54 1.81 -6.15 5.19
C ARG A 54 1.77 -5.33 3.91
N LEU A 55 1.25 -4.10 3.98
CA LEU A 55 1.15 -3.19 2.84
C LEU A 55 2.51 -2.85 2.24
N LYS A 56 3.50 -2.54 3.09
CA LYS A 56 4.89 -2.29 2.67
C LYS A 56 5.44 -3.44 1.83
N SER A 57 5.22 -4.68 2.28
CA SER A 57 5.70 -5.87 1.57
C SER A 57 5.05 -6.00 0.19
N THR A 58 3.75 -5.72 0.09
CA THR A 58 3.01 -5.67 -1.17
C THR A 58 3.54 -4.58 -2.10
N PHE A 59 3.73 -3.35 -1.61
CA PHE A 59 4.23 -2.23 -2.41
C PHE A 59 5.65 -2.47 -2.93
N ARG A 60 6.51 -3.08 -2.11
CA ARG A 60 7.83 -3.53 -2.54
C ARG A 60 7.75 -4.56 -3.68
N MET A 61 6.83 -5.52 -3.58
CA MET A 61 6.64 -6.54 -4.61
C MET A 61 6.19 -5.97 -5.95
N ILE A 62 5.50 -4.82 -5.96
CA ILE A 62 5.00 -4.19 -7.18
C ILE A 62 5.84 -2.96 -7.58
N SER A 63 7.00 -2.76 -6.93
CA SER A 63 7.92 -1.64 -7.16
C SER A 63 7.28 -0.24 -6.99
N ALA A 64 6.29 -0.12 -6.10
CA ALA A 64 5.63 1.14 -5.75
C ALA A 64 6.38 1.84 -4.60
N ALA A 65 7.57 2.37 -4.90
CA ALA A 65 8.50 2.90 -3.90
C ALA A 65 7.90 3.97 -2.97
N GLU A 66 7.10 4.89 -3.52
CA GLU A 66 6.46 5.95 -2.72
C GLU A 66 5.49 5.37 -1.69
N ALA A 67 4.65 4.41 -2.08
CA ALA A 67 3.74 3.75 -1.16
C ALA A 67 4.46 2.84 -0.15
N GLU A 68 5.57 2.21 -0.57
CA GLU A 68 6.47 1.47 0.32
C GLU A 68 7.08 2.37 1.40
N ASP A 69 7.58 3.54 1.01
CA ASP A 69 8.21 4.51 1.91
C ASP A 69 7.22 5.05 2.94
N ILE A 70 5.99 5.40 2.54
CA ILE A 70 4.95 5.83 3.48
C ILE A 70 4.57 4.68 4.43
N CYS A 71 4.45 3.45 3.94
CA CYS A 71 4.19 2.32 4.82
C CYS A 71 5.35 2.06 5.80
N ARG A 72 6.60 2.37 5.42
CA ARG A 72 7.76 2.31 6.33
C ARG A 72 7.65 3.39 7.41
N GLU A 73 7.33 4.63 7.05
CA GLU A 73 7.11 5.72 8.01
C GLU A 73 6.01 5.36 9.02
N CYS A 74 4.89 4.81 8.56
CA CYS A 74 3.83 4.34 9.44
C CYS A 74 4.27 3.20 10.37
N CYS A 75 5.11 2.27 9.91
CA CYS A 75 5.70 1.23 10.76
C CYS A 75 6.56 1.84 11.87
N ASP A 76 7.35 2.87 11.56
CA ASP A 76 8.25 3.51 12.53
C ASP A 76 7.45 4.34 13.54
N LEU A 77 6.47 5.12 13.09
CA LEU A 77 5.50 5.80 13.96
C LEU A 77 4.79 4.82 14.92
N SER A 78 4.42 3.63 14.43
CA SER A 78 3.76 2.58 15.23
C SER A 78 4.65 2.06 16.35
N ARG A 79 5.97 1.94 16.09
CA ARG A 79 6.94 1.55 17.10
C ARG A 79 7.13 2.64 18.15
N GLU A 80 7.06 3.90 17.73
CA GLU A 80 7.19 5.08 18.59
C GLU A 80 5.88 5.43 19.32
N LYS A 81 4.77 4.75 19.00
CA LYS A 81 3.43 4.96 19.58
C LYS A 81 2.91 6.39 19.40
N VAL A 82 3.24 7.01 18.28
CA VAL A 82 2.77 8.36 17.91
C VAL A 82 1.49 8.22 17.08
N SER A 83 0.35 8.73 17.56
CA SER A 83 -0.97 8.48 16.94
C SER A 83 -1.50 9.58 16.01
N SER A 84 -0.97 10.81 16.11
CA SER A 84 -1.53 11.98 15.41
C SER A 84 -1.37 11.94 13.89
N GLU A 85 -0.45 11.12 13.38
CA GLU A 85 -0.04 11.15 11.96
C GLU A 85 -0.60 9.98 11.13
N TYR A 86 -1.15 8.92 11.75
CA TYR A 86 -1.64 7.77 11.00
C TYR A 86 -2.78 8.06 10.04
N PRO A 87 -3.82 8.85 10.41
CA PRO A 87 -4.93 9.05 9.50
C PRO A 87 -4.47 9.71 8.19
N GLU A 88 -3.64 10.75 8.27
CA GLU A 88 -3.13 11.43 7.08
C GLU A 88 -2.20 10.53 6.25
N ALA A 89 -1.26 9.83 6.91
CA ALA A 89 -0.34 8.93 6.22
C ALA A 89 -1.08 7.75 5.55
N PHE A 90 -2.11 7.20 6.21
CA PHE A 90 -2.94 6.14 5.65
C PHE A 90 -3.73 6.62 4.44
N GLU A 91 -4.35 7.80 4.49
CA GLU A 91 -5.06 8.35 3.33
C GLU A 91 -4.13 8.59 2.14
N LYS A 92 -2.87 8.99 2.37
CA LYS A 92 -1.85 9.06 1.31
C LYS A 92 -1.59 7.68 0.69
N VAL A 93 -1.46 6.62 1.50
CA VAL A 93 -1.31 5.23 1.01
C VAL A 93 -2.52 4.79 0.19
N VAL A 94 -3.74 5.08 0.66
CA VAL A 94 -4.98 4.78 -0.06
C VAL A 94 -4.97 5.45 -1.44
N LEU A 95 -4.73 6.76 -1.49
CA LEU A 95 -4.70 7.54 -2.73
C LEU A 95 -3.64 7.04 -3.71
N LEU A 96 -2.43 6.75 -3.22
CA LEU A 96 -1.37 6.19 -4.06
C LEU A 96 -1.78 4.85 -4.66
N PHE A 97 -2.43 3.99 -3.87
CA PHE A 97 -2.83 2.68 -4.35
C PHE A 97 -3.99 2.76 -5.35
N GLU A 98 -4.95 3.65 -5.13
CA GLU A 98 -6.02 3.94 -6.09
C GLU A 98 -5.47 4.49 -7.42
N ASN A 99 -4.54 5.45 -7.35
CA ASN A 99 -3.93 6.01 -8.54
C ASN A 99 -3.12 4.96 -9.31
N LEU A 100 -2.38 4.11 -8.59
CA LEU A 100 -1.65 2.99 -9.19
C LEU A 100 -2.61 2.03 -9.89
N HIS A 101 -3.73 1.66 -9.24
CA HIS A 101 -4.74 0.79 -9.83
C HIS A 101 -5.37 1.38 -11.09
N ARG A 102 -5.73 2.67 -11.08
CA ARG A 102 -6.26 3.36 -12.27
C ARG A 102 -5.26 3.39 -13.42
N GLN A 103 -4.00 3.70 -13.14
CA GLN A 103 -2.92 3.69 -14.14
C GLN A 103 -2.73 2.31 -14.77
N ILE A 104 -2.85 1.24 -13.98
CA ILE A 104 -2.70 -0.14 -14.44
C ILE A 104 -3.81 -0.58 -15.39
N ASN A 105 -5.03 -0.15 -15.09
CA ASN A 105 -6.23 -0.52 -15.83
C ASN A 105 -6.57 0.47 -16.96
N GLY A 106 -5.79 1.56 -17.12
CA GLY A 106 -5.99 2.54 -18.18
C GLY A 106 -7.18 3.48 -17.91
N GLU A 107 -7.53 3.69 -16.64
CA GLU A 107 -8.64 4.53 -16.18
C GLU A 107 -8.17 5.95 -15.78
N ALA A 108 -7.03 6.39 -16.30
CA ALA A 108 -6.37 7.66 -15.95
C ALA A 108 -6.72 8.80 -16.90
#